data_AF-A0A4V0HYQ3-F1
#
_entry.id   AF-A0A4V0HYQ3-F1
#
_cell.length_a   1.000
_cell.length_b   1.000
_cell.length_c   1.000
_cell.angle_alpha   90.00
_cell.angle_beta   90.00
_cell.angle_gamma   90.00
#
_symmetry.space_group_name_H-M   'P 1'
#
loop_
_entity.id
_entity.type
_entity.pdbx_description
1 polymer ?
#
loop_
_entity_poly.entity_id
_entity_poly.type
_entity_poly.pdbx_seq_one_letter_code
_entity_poly.pdbx_strand_id
1 'polypeptide(L)'
;MSDSPWVTLRHAQEAVTNHRPEDAHRLLEPLVAAGYRRAARLARAVAAEYLARANKSLDLYHIDAAWRDLLAAESLAPGDAKVAAVRESLTRLGLVQAQSALEAGDPLRTVAVVNKLRDRGVRHPDLGHYEAVAQDWGLAAELADRGEFLRAAALLDRLGPKLPCPPTGFDAFRAEVEARHDRFRRAVARLYDAAGAKQWRETLAAADEVLVAAPDHREAKALRGRAWLAAFPADGPGDPDDSSRVELAPEADPKRNAPTLPYPGSPAAATSPLPAPPPPAAPAPLPKRFLLWVDGVGGYLVCLSSRVTFGQATADGPVDVPLFADVSRLHAELARDGEGYVVESGKGVLVNGQRSTRSLLAAGDRVTLGATCQFLFHRPVPVSGTARLELTSGHRLPVAVDGVILMANEVMMGPGPGAHVVVPDLPAPVVLYRSRDGLGVRVPGGAFRIDDRPCNDRAALPLPSVVTSDAVTFAVEPVTGRL
;
A
#
# COMPACT_ATOMS: atom_id res chain seq x y z
N MET A 1 26.12 -25.91 19.69
CA MET A 1 26.12 -27.29 20.25
C MET A 1 24.68 -27.60 20.61
N SER A 2 24.16 -28.79 20.31
CA SER A 2 22.79 -29.16 20.70
C SER A 2 22.75 -29.45 22.19
N ASP A 3 21.94 -28.70 22.95
CA ASP A 3 21.71 -28.98 24.36
C ASP A 3 21.17 -30.40 24.56
N SER A 4 21.55 -31.02 25.68
CA SER A 4 21.08 -32.36 26.03
C SER A 4 19.54 -32.36 26.11
N PRO A 5 18.83 -33.33 25.50
CA PRO A 5 17.36 -33.42 25.56
C PRO A 5 16.78 -33.36 26.98
N TRP A 6 17.55 -33.81 27.99
CA TRP A 6 17.19 -33.73 29.40
C TRP A 6 17.24 -32.31 29.98
N VAL A 7 18.18 -31.48 29.53
CA VAL A 7 18.29 -30.07 29.91
C VAL A 7 17.14 -29.28 29.26
N THR A 8 16.88 -29.51 27.98
CA THR A 8 15.75 -28.91 27.25
C THR A 8 14.40 -29.27 27.89
N LEU A 9 14.19 -30.54 28.29
CA LEU A 9 13.00 -30.96 29.04
C LEU A 9 12.86 -30.24 30.39
N ARG A 10 13.97 -29.95 31.07
CA ARG A 10 13.97 -29.23 32.35
C ARG A 10 13.64 -27.75 32.16
N HIS A 11 14.27 -27.09 31.20
CA HIS A 11 13.94 -25.69 30.87
C HIS A 11 12.49 -25.54 30.41
N ALA A 12 11.96 -26.49 29.63
CA ALA A 12 10.54 -26.51 29.27
C ALA A 12 9.62 -26.69 30.49
N GLN A 13 9.98 -27.56 31.44
CA GLN A 13 9.24 -27.73 32.69
C GLN A 13 9.24 -26.44 33.53
N GLU A 14 10.39 -25.77 33.64
CA GLU A 14 10.56 -24.51 34.37
C GLU A 14 9.80 -23.36 33.68
N ALA A 15 9.72 -23.33 32.34
CA ALA A 15 8.92 -22.37 31.59
C ALA A 15 7.40 -22.53 31.84
N VAL A 16 6.90 -23.77 31.90
CA VAL A 16 5.50 -24.06 32.29
C VAL A 16 5.22 -23.59 33.72
N THR A 17 6.10 -23.90 34.68
CA THR A 17 5.94 -23.46 36.08
C THR A 17 5.92 -21.93 36.23
N ASN A 18 6.53 -21.20 35.29
CA ASN A 18 6.53 -19.73 35.25
C ASN A 18 5.45 -19.12 34.33
N HIS A 19 4.47 -19.90 33.88
CA HIS A 19 3.39 -19.49 32.97
C HIS A 19 3.88 -18.83 31.67
N ARG A 20 4.95 -19.39 31.06
CA ARG A 20 5.48 -18.98 29.75
C ARG A 20 5.25 -20.08 28.72
N PRO A 21 4.02 -20.29 28.24
CA PRO A 21 3.69 -21.38 27.34
C PRO A 21 4.42 -21.26 25.99
N GLU A 22 4.76 -20.06 25.52
CA GLU A 22 5.52 -19.83 24.29
C GLU A 22 6.97 -20.35 24.37
N ASP A 23 7.65 -20.07 25.49
CA ASP A 23 9.00 -20.57 25.73
C ASP A 23 8.99 -22.11 25.85
N ALA A 24 8.01 -22.65 26.57
CA ALA A 24 7.83 -24.09 26.70
C ALA A 24 7.52 -24.77 25.35
N HIS A 25 6.65 -24.18 24.52
CA HIS A 25 6.28 -24.68 23.18
C HIS A 25 7.52 -24.85 22.31
N ARG A 26 8.30 -23.77 22.14
CA ARG A 26 9.53 -23.75 21.33
C ARG A 26 10.57 -24.79 21.77
N LEU A 27 10.68 -25.05 23.07
CA LEU A 27 11.60 -26.06 23.61
C LEU A 27 11.08 -27.49 23.44
N LEU A 28 9.76 -27.69 23.39
CA LEU A 28 9.14 -29.02 23.29
C LEU A 28 8.99 -29.52 21.85
N GLU A 29 8.75 -28.64 20.88
CA GLU A 29 8.54 -28.98 19.47
C GLU A 29 9.57 -30.01 18.91
N PRO A 30 10.89 -29.78 18.96
CA PRO A 30 11.87 -30.75 18.44
C PRO A 30 11.90 -32.07 19.24
N LEU A 31 11.53 -32.05 20.53
CA LEU A 31 11.50 -33.23 21.38
C LEU A 31 10.24 -34.07 21.17
N VAL A 32 9.11 -33.43 20.84
CA VAL A 32 7.88 -34.12 20.44
C VAL A 32 8.08 -34.78 19.07
N ALA A 33 8.70 -34.07 18.11
CA ALA A 33 9.07 -34.63 16.81
C ALA A 33 10.02 -35.83 16.93
N ALA A 34 10.98 -35.80 17.87
CA ALA A 34 11.87 -36.93 18.17
C ALA A 34 11.22 -38.05 19.03
N GLY A 35 9.92 -37.99 19.30
CA GLY A 35 9.16 -39.07 19.95
C GLY A 35 9.32 -39.18 21.48
N TYR A 36 9.88 -38.18 22.16
CA TYR A 36 10.08 -38.24 23.61
C TYR A 36 8.73 -38.21 24.37
N ARG A 37 8.31 -39.35 24.92
CA ARG A 37 7.04 -39.49 25.68
C ARG A 37 6.87 -38.48 26.82
N ARG A 38 7.96 -38.04 27.46
CA ARG A 38 7.94 -37.00 28.51
C ARG A 38 7.69 -35.60 27.94
N ALA A 39 8.24 -35.28 26.76
CA ALA A 39 7.95 -34.05 26.03
C ALA A 39 6.48 -34.01 25.61
N ALA A 40 5.95 -35.11 25.05
CA ALA A 40 4.54 -35.20 24.66
C ALA A 40 3.56 -35.01 25.85
N ARG A 41 3.93 -35.43 27.07
CA ARG A 41 3.13 -35.15 28.28
C ARG A 41 3.16 -33.67 28.65
N LEU A 42 4.31 -33.01 28.55
CA LEU A 42 4.45 -31.57 28.82
C LEU A 42 3.76 -30.72 27.76
N ALA A 43 3.83 -31.11 26.48
CA ALA A 43 3.13 -30.46 25.38
C ALA A 43 1.61 -30.39 25.62
N ARG A 44 1.00 -31.45 26.17
CA ARG A 44 -0.42 -31.45 26.58
C ARG A 44 -0.71 -30.50 27.74
N ALA A 45 0.23 -30.31 28.67
CA ALA A 45 0.06 -29.35 29.76
C ALA A 45 0.13 -27.90 29.23
N VAL A 46 1.09 -27.61 28.35
CA VAL A 46 1.20 -26.32 27.64
C VAL A 46 -0.05 -26.03 26.80
N ALA A 47 -0.55 -27.03 26.06
CA ALA A 47 -1.80 -26.92 25.30
C ALA A 47 -2.99 -26.59 26.21
N ALA A 48 -3.06 -27.14 27.42
CA ALA A 48 -4.11 -26.81 28.39
C ALA A 48 -4.02 -25.35 28.90
N GLU A 49 -2.80 -24.80 29.09
CA GLU A 49 -2.62 -23.38 29.42
C GLU A 49 -3.07 -22.47 28.27
N TYR A 50 -2.69 -22.80 27.03
CA TYR A 50 -3.17 -22.08 25.84
C TYR A 50 -4.70 -22.13 25.73
N LEU A 51 -5.36 -23.27 25.95
CA LEU A 51 -6.82 -23.35 25.92
C LEU A 51 -7.49 -22.53 27.05
N ALA A 52 -6.91 -22.49 28.25
CA ALA A 52 -7.40 -21.63 29.32
C ALA A 52 -7.31 -20.14 28.95
N ARG A 53 -6.22 -19.73 28.29
CA ARG A 53 -6.02 -18.36 27.80
C ARG A 53 -6.91 -18.03 26.58
N ALA A 54 -7.17 -19.01 25.71
CA ALA A 54 -8.09 -18.90 24.59
C ALA A 54 -9.53 -18.68 25.07
N ASN A 55 -9.98 -19.45 26.07
CA ASN A 55 -11.30 -19.27 26.68
C ASN A 55 -11.44 -17.91 27.37
N LYS A 56 -10.44 -17.50 28.16
CA LYS A 56 -10.42 -16.13 28.74
C LYS A 56 -10.44 -15.03 27.67
N SER A 57 -9.82 -15.27 26.51
CA SER A 57 -9.85 -14.35 25.38
C SER A 57 -11.22 -14.35 24.68
N LEU A 58 -11.95 -15.47 24.63
CA LEU A 58 -13.33 -15.55 24.17
C LEU A 58 -14.27 -14.75 25.07
N ASP A 59 -14.16 -14.91 26.40
CA ASP A 59 -14.97 -14.17 27.39
C ASP A 59 -14.81 -12.65 27.27
N LEU A 60 -13.62 -12.20 26.82
CA LEU A 60 -13.28 -10.79 26.58
C LEU A 60 -13.49 -10.34 25.11
N TYR A 61 -14.14 -11.17 24.28
CA TYR A 61 -14.37 -10.93 22.84
C TYR A 61 -13.10 -10.69 22.00
N HIS A 62 -11.92 -11.09 22.50
CA HIS A 62 -10.64 -11.03 21.80
C HIS A 62 -10.44 -12.25 20.89
N ILE A 63 -11.31 -12.37 19.89
CA ILE A 63 -11.42 -13.51 18.96
C ILE A 63 -10.08 -13.85 18.28
N ASP A 64 -9.30 -12.84 17.87
CA ASP A 64 -8.00 -13.05 17.23
C ASP A 64 -6.88 -13.50 18.19
N ALA A 65 -7.01 -13.23 19.48
CA ALA A 65 -6.14 -13.82 20.50
C ALA A 65 -6.53 -15.28 20.77
N ALA A 66 -7.83 -15.54 20.93
CA ALA A 66 -8.36 -16.90 21.11
C ALA A 66 -7.98 -17.85 19.97
N TRP A 67 -8.04 -17.39 18.71
CA TRP A 67 -7.59 -18.18 17.56
C TRP A 67 -6.08 -18.46 17.55
N ARG A 68 -5.22 -17.52 17.97
CA ARG A 68 -3.77 -17.76 18.05
C ARG A 68 -3.45 -18.82 19.10
N ASP A 69 -4.07 -18.71 20.28
CA ASP A 69 -3.87 -19.66 21.37
C ASP A 69 -4.43 -21.05 21.03
N LEU A 70 -5.58 -21.12 20.36
CA LEU A 70 -6.11 -22.39 19.85
C LEU A 70 -5.16 -23.07 18.86
N LEU A 71 -4.63 -22.34 17.88
CA LEU A 71 -3.71 -22.91 16.88
C LEU A 71 -2.40 -23.38 17.52
N ALA A 72 -1.90 -22.67 18.54
CA ALA A 72 -0.74 -23.09 19.34
C ALA A 72 -1.02 -24.33 20.21
N ALA A 73 -2.24 -24.48 20.74
CA ALA A 73 -2.65 -25.68 21.45
C ALA A 73 -2.77 -26.90 20.51
N GLU A 74 -3.31 -26.69 19.31
CA GLU A 74 -3.55 -27.74 18.32
C GLU A 74 -2.24 -28.31 17.73
N SER A 75 -1.21 -27.48 17.53
CA SER A 75 0.11 -27.96 17.07
C SER A 75 0.80 -28.87 18.11
N LEU A 76 0.57 -28.62 19.40
CA LEU A 76 1.15 -29.41 20.50
C LEU A 76 0.33 -30.66 20.87
N ALA A 77 -0.99 -30.60 20.70
CA ALA A 77 -1.93 -31.65 21.10
C ALA A 77 -3.01 -31.90 20.03
N PRO A 78 -2.64 -32.33 18.81
CA PRO A 78 -3.60 -32.61 17.76
C PRO A 78 -4.55 -33.75 18.18
N GLY A 79 -5.86 -33.54 17.99
CA GLY A 79 -6.90 -34.51 18.34
C GLY A 79 -7.35 -34.51 19.80
N ASP A 80 -6.91 -33.56 20.64
CA ASP A 80 -7.51 -33.39 21.98
C ASP A 80 -8.96 -32.86 21.86
N ALA A 81 -9.91 -33.53 22.51
CA ALA A 81 -11.32 -33.15 22.50
C ALA A 81 -11.58 -31.73 23.02
N LYS A 82 -10.74 -31.21 23.92
CA LYS A 82 -10.84 -29.83 24.42
C LYS A 82 -10.42 -28.80 23.37
N VAL A 83 -9.39 -29.11 22.58
CA VAL A 83 -8.98 -28.29 21.43
C VAL A 83 -10.11 -28.26 20.39
N ALA A 84 -10.69 -29.43 20.08
CA ALA A 84 -11.81 -29.55 19.15
C ALA A 84 -13.04 -28.72 19.59
N ALA A 85 -13.41 -28.75 20.88
CA ALA A 85 -14.52 -27.97 21.41
C ALA A 85 -14.31 -26.46 21.29
N VAL A 86 -13.11 -25.95 21.61
CA VAL A 86 -12.79 -24.52 21.46
C VAL A 86 -12.77 -24.10 19.98
N ARG A 87 -12.26 -24.97 19.09
CA ARG A 87 -12.31 -24.78 17.63
C ARG A 87 -13.75 -24.71 17.11
N GLU A 88 -14.66 -25.54 17.63
CA GLU A 88 -16.07 -25.51 17.25
C GLU A 88 -16.74 -24.19 17.68
N SER A 89 -16.53 -23.77 18.93
CA SER A 89 -17.05 -22.49 19.45
C SER A 89 -16.57 -21.28 18.65
N LEU A 90 -15.26 -21.21 18.35
CA LEU A 90 -14.68 -20.15 17.52
C LEU A 90 -15.15 -20.19 16.06
N THR A 91 -15.37 -21.38 15.51
CA THR A 91 -15.96 -21.55 14.18
C THR A 91 -17.38 -21.02 14.13
N ARG A 92 -18.22 -21.42 15.10
CA ARG A 92 -19.61 -21.01 15.23
C ARG A 92 -19.73 -19.48 15.38
N LEU A 93 -18.90 -18.88 16.22
CA LEU A 93 -18.83 -17.43 16.38
C LEU A 93 -18.44 -16.72 15.06
N GLY A 94 -17.47 -17.27 14.32
CA GLY A 94 -17.08 -16.73 13.01
C GLY A 94 -18.19 -16.80 11.96
N LEU A 95 -18.98 -17.88 11.94
CA LEU A 95 -20.15 -18.00 11.05
C LEU A 95 -21.21 -16.95 11.39
N VAL A 96 -21.51 -16.76 12.68
CA VAL A 96 -22.42 -15.69 13.15
C VAL A 96 -21.88 -14.30 12.77
N GLN A 97 -20.57 -14.07 12.86
CA GLN A 97 -19.97 -12.81 12.41
C GLN A 97 -20.16 -12.57 10.90
N ALA A 98 -19.96 -13.59 10.06
CA ALA A 98 -20.21 -13.48 8.62
C ALA A 98 -21.70 -13.23 8.31
N GLN A 99 -22.61 -13.95 8.98
CA GLN A 99 -24.05 -13.74 8.84
C GLN A 99 -24.48 -12.33 9.27
N SER A 100 -23.97 -11.83 10.39
CA SER A 100 -24.27 -10.47 10.88
C SER A 100 -23.71 -9.36 9.98
N ALA A 101 -22.62 -9.61 9.25
CA ALA A 101 -22.09 -8.68 8.27
C ALA A 101 -22.98 -8.59 7.02
N LEU A 102 -23.53 -9.71 6.53
CA LEU A 102 -24.54 -9.71 5.47
C LEU A 102 -25.82 -8.98 5.91
N GLU A 103 -26.32 -9.26 7.11
CA GLU A 103 -27.51 -8.59 7.66
C GLU A 103 -27.33 -7.08 7.80
N ALA A 104 -26.12 -6.62 8.14
CA ALA A 104 -25.74 -5.22 8.22
C ALA A 104 -25.51 -4.54 6.85
N GLY A 105 -25.55 -5.27 5.73
CA GLY A 105 -25.30 -4.72 4.39
C GLY A 105 -23.83 -4.60 4.01
N ASP A 106 -22.93 -5.36 4.66
CA ASP A 106 -21.48 -5.34 4.44
C ASP A 106 -20.96 -6.67 3.83
N PRO A 107 -21.14 -6.87 2.50
CA PRO A 107 -20.64 -8.06 1.82
C PRO A 107 -19.11 -8.15 1.83
N LEU A 108 -18.38 -7.02 1.82
CA LEU A 108 -16.91 -7.02 1.82
C LEU A 108 -16.36 -7.59 3.13
N ARG A 109 -16.90 -7.15 4.28
CA ARG A 109 -16.56 -7.73 5.59
C ARG A 109 -16.96 -9.19 5.71
N THR A 110 -18.05 -9.61 5.06
CA THR A 110 -18.45 -11.03 5.00
C THR A 110 -17.35 -11.87 4.33
N VAL A 111 -16.87 -11.46 3.15
CA VAL A 111 -15.76 -12.13 2.46
C VAL A 111 -14.48 -12.14 3.32
N ALA A 112 -14.16 -11.03 3.98
CA ALA A 112 -13.00 -10.94 4.87
C ALA A 112 -13.09 -11.93 6.06
N VAL A 113 -14.25 -12.06 6.69
CA VAL A 113 -14.47 -13.04 7.78
C VAL A 113 -14.38 -14.48 7.26
N VAL A 114 -14.98 -14.78 6.11
CA VAL A 114 -14.92 -16.12 5.49
C VAL A 114 -13.48 -16.52 5.16
N ASN A 115 -12.71 -15.64 4.52
CA ASN A 115 -11.30 -15.90 4.20
C ASN A 115 -10.47 -16.12 5.47
N LYS A 116 -10.64 -15.26 6.48
CA LYS A 116 -9.96 -15.39 7.77
C LYS A 116 -10.27 -16.72 8.47
N LEU A 117 -11.48 -17.29 8.30
CA LEU A 117 -11.82 -18.63 8.80
C LEU A 117 -11.15 -19.74 7.98
N ARG A 118 -11.08 -19.61 6.65
CA ARG A 118 -10.37 -20.57 5.78
C ARG A 118 -8.87 -20.62 6.06
N ASP A 119 -8.23 -19.46 6.27
CA ASP A 119 -6.82 -19.34 6.65
C ASP A 119 -6.52 -20.05 7.98
N ARG A 120 -7.53 -20.17 8.85
CA ARG A 120 -7.50 -20.90 10.14
C ARG A 120 -7.84 -22.39 10.01
N GLY A 121 -7.92 -22.91 8.79
CA GLY A 121 -8.23 -24.30 8.47
C GLY A 121 -9.70 -24.69 8.66
N VAL A 122 -10.61 -23.73 8.85
CA VAL A 122 -12.05 -24.04 9.03
C VAL A 122 -12.64 -24.54 7.71
N ARG A 123 -13.29 -25.70 7.76
CA ARG A 123 -14.06 -26.27 6.65
C ARG A 123 -15.51 -26.42 7.09
N HIS A 124 -16.38 -25.57 6.56
CA HIS A 124 -17.82 -25.58 6.83
C HIS A 124 -18.57 -25.27 5.53
N PRO A 125 -19.66 -25.98 5.18
CA PRO A 125 -20.37 -25.79 3.91
C PRO A 125 -20.83 -24.34 3.70
N ASP A 126 -21.36 -23.72 4.76
CA ASP A 126 -21.90 -22.36 4.73
C ASP A 126 -20.87 -21.29 4.33
N LEU A 127 -19.57 -21.52 4.53
CA LEU A 127 -18.53 -20.57 4.11
C LEU A 127 -18.54 -20.33 2.60
N GLY A 128 -18.77 -21.38 1.80
CA GLY A 128 -18.89 -21.24 0.35
C GLY A 128 -20.19 -20.51 -0.05
N HIS A 129 -21.27 -20.73 0.70
CA HIS A 129 -22.54 -20.07 0.46
C HIS A 129 -22.48 -18.56 0.80
N TYR A 130 -21.94 -18.20 1.97
CA TYR A 130 -21.80 -16.81 2.43
C TYR A 130 -20.89 -16.01 1.51
N GLU A 131 -19.77 -16.60 1.07
CA GLU A 131 -18.88 -15.97 0.09
C GLU A 131 -19.59 -15.74 -1.25
N ALA A 132 -20.26 -16.75 -1.81
CA ALA A 132 -20.95 -16.61 -3.09
C ALA A 132 -22.04 -15.52 -3.03
N VAL A 133 -22.81 -15.47 -1.94
CA VAL A 133 -23.82 -14.42 -1.70
C VAL A 133 -23.17 -13.03 -1.61
N ALA A 134 -22.07 -12.91 -0.87
CA ALA A 134 -21.36 -11.64 -0.74
C ALA A 134 -20.70 -11.18 -2.05
N GLN A 135 -20.16 -12.10 -2.85
CA GLN A 135 -19.57 -11.80 -4.16
C GLN A 135 -20.63 -11.37 -5.19
N ASP A 136 -21.77 -12.07 -5.27
CA ASP A 136 -22.90 -11.68 -6.13
C ASP A 136 -23.44 -10.28 -5.75
N TRP A 137 -23.51 -9.97 -4.44
CA TRP A 137 -23.89 -8.63 -3.95
C TRP A 137 -22.85 -7.57 -4.33
N GLY A 138 -21.57 -7.84 -4.11
CA GLY A 138 -20.47 -6.94 -4.52
C GLY A 138 -20.49 -6.65 -6.02
N LEU A 139 -20.75 -7.67 -6.86
CA LEU A 139 -20.91 -7.51 -8.30
C LEU A 139 -22.13 -6.65 -8.66
N ALA A 140 -23.25 -6.76 -7.94
CA ALA A 140 -24.39 -5.87 -8.13
C ALA A 140 -24.05 -4.40 -7.83
N ALA A 141 -23.22 -4.15 -6.80
CA ALA A 141 -22.70 -2.81 -6.50
C ALA A 141 -21.79 -2.28 -7.61
N GLU A 142 -20.83 -3.09 -8.11
CA GLU A 142 -19.99 -2.68 -9.24
C GLU A 142 -20.78 -2.37 -10.52
N LEU A 143 -21.85 -3.14 -10.80
CA LEU A 143 -22.74 -2.87 -11.92
C LEU A 143 -23.49 -1.55 -11.75
N ALA A 144 -24.01 -1.26 -10.55
CA ALA A 144 -24.64 0.03 -10.25
C ALA A 144 -23.65 1.21 -10.36
N ASP A 145 -22.41 1.04 -9.90
CA ASP A 145 -21.38 2.09 -9.97
C ASP A 145 -20.97 2.42 -11.42
N ARG A 146 -21.06 1.47 -12.35
CA ARG A 146 -20.85 1.69 -13.81
C ARG A 146 -22.05 2.33 -14.51
N GLY A 147 -23.21 2.36 -13.87
CA GLY A 147 -24.50 2.80 -14.43
C GLY A 147 -25.35 1.67 -15.02
N GLU A 148 -24.96 0.40 -14.86
CA GLU A 148 -25.68 -0.77 -15.38
C GLU A 148 -26.84 -1.21 -14.47
N PHE A 149 -27.63 -0.25 -13.98
CA PHE A 149 -28.65 -0.44 -12.93
C PHE A 149 -29.65 -1.57 -13.19
N LEU A 150 -30.11 -1.76 -14.42
CA LEU A 150 -31.03 -2.85 -14.77
C LEU A 150 -30.40 -4.24 -14.58
N ARG A 151 -29.08 -4.37 -14.83
CA ARG A 151 -28.33 -5.62 -14.58
C ARG A 151 -28.06 -5.82 -13.10
N ALA A 152 -27.81 -4.75 -12.35
CA ALA A 152 -27.68 -4.77 -10.90
C ALA A 152 -28.98 -5.25 -10.24
N ALA A 153 -30.12 -4.63 -10.58
CA ALA A 153 -31.44 -5.03 -10.08
C ALA A 153 -31.75 -6.50 -10.39
N ALA A 154 -31.60 -6.93 -11.65
CA ALA A 154 -31.81 -8.33 -12.04
C ALA A 154 -30.82 -9.32 -11.39
N LEU A 155 -29.69 -8.88 -10.83
CA LEU A 155 -28.80 -9.71 -10.01
C LEU A 155 -29.30 -9.77 -8.56
N LEU A 156 -29.72 -8.65 -7.98
CA LEU A 156 -30.33 -8.59 -6.64
C LEU A 156 -31.61 -9.43 -6.55
N ASP A 157 -32.51 -9.36 -7.53
CA ASP A 157 -33.74 -10.17 -7.54
C ASP A 157 -33.47 -11.68 -7.52
N ARG A 158 -32.37 -12.12 -8.16
CA ARG A 158 -31.90 -13.51 -8.14
C ARG A 158 -31.13 -13.89 -6.87
N LEU A 159 -30.68 -12.91 -6.10
CA LEU A 159 -29.91 -13.10 -4.87
C LEU A 159 -30.80 -13.15 -3.63
N GLY A 160 -31.86 -12.32 -3.57
CA GLY A 160 -32.76 -12.22 -2.41
C GLY A 160 -33.24 -13.57 -1.83
N PRO A 161 -33.75 -14.51 -2.65
CA PRO A 161 -34.19 -15.83 -2.17
C PRO A 161 -33.08 -16.74 -1.64
N LYS A 162 -31.80 -16.36 -1.80
CA LYS A 162 -30.63 -17.14 -1.39
C LYS A 162 -29.94 -16.54 -0.15
N LEU A 163 -30.52 -15.53 0.50
CA LEU A 163 -29.88 -14.89 1.66
C LEU A 163 -29.91 -15.82 2.89
N PRO A 164 -28.77 -16.02 3.58
CA PRO A 164 -28.70 -16.85 4.78
C PRO A 164 -29.15 -16.12 6.07
N CYS A 165 -29.59 -14.86 5.94
CA CYS A 165 -29.87 -13.95 7.04
C CYS A 165 -31.14 -13.13 6.74
N PRO A 166 -31.70 -12.40 7.73
CA PRO A 166 -32.72 -11.39 7.47
C PRO A 166 -32.24 -10.40 6.39
N PRO A 167 -33.11 -10.00 5.44
CA PRO A 167 -32.72 -9.17 4.30
C PRO A 167 -32.60 -7.66 4.64
N THR A 168 -32.43 -7.27 5.90
CA THR A 168 -32.52 -5.87 6.36
C THR A 168 -31.55 -4.93 5.65
N GLY A 169 -30.24 -5.22 5.68
CA GLY A 169 -29.24 -4.46 4.93
C GLY A 169 -29.34 -4.66 3.42
N PHE A 170 -29.87 -5.80 2.98
CA PHE A 170 -30.06 -6.12 1.56
C PHE A 170 -31.17 -5.29 0.91
N ASP A 171 -32.33 -5.18 1.57
CA ASP A 171 -33.45 -4.36 1.11
C ASP A 171 -33.12 -2.87 1.17
N ALA A 172 -32.37 -2.42 2.19
CA ALA A 172 -31.84 -1.06 2.24
C ALA A 172 -30.91 -0.77 1.04
N PHE A 173 -29.99 -1.68 0.72
CA PHE A 173 -29.13 -1.55 -0.46
C PHE A 173 -29.92 -1.57 -1.77
N ARG A 174 -30.91 -2.48 -1.90
CA ARG A 174 -31.77 -2.59 -3.08
C ARG A 174 -32.56 -1.31 -3.33
N ALA A 175 -33.12 -0.71 -2.27
CA ALA A 175 -33.81 0.58 -2.35
C ALA A 175 -32.87 1.73 -2.72
N GLU A 176 -31.62 1.76 -2.23
CA GLU A 176 -30.64 2.78 -2.65
C GLU A 176 -30.23 2.60 -4.12
N VAL A 177 -30.09 1.36 -4.62
CA VAL A 177 -29.82 1.11 -6.05
C VAL A 177 -30.97 1.60 -6.93
N GLU A 178 -32.22 1.42 -6.51
CA GLU A 178 -33.41 1.95 -7.19
C GLU A 178 -33.43 3.50 -7.18
N ALA A 179 -33.22 4.12 -6.02
CA ALA A 179 -33.13 5.57 -5.88
C ALA A 179 -31.92 6.20 -6.63
N ARG A 180 -30.81 5.47 -6.78
CA ARG A 180 -29.67 5.84 -7.63
C ARG A 180 -30.03 5.75 -9.12
N HIS A 181 -30.72 4.70 -9.54
CA HIS A 181 -31.17 4.52 -10.92
C HIS A 181 -32.09 5.67 -11.38
N ASP A 182 -33.04 6.09 -10.54
CA ASP A 182 -33.94 7.21 -10.84
C ASP A 182 -33.22 8.58 -10.91
N ARG A 183 -32.17 8.78 -10.11
CA ARG A 183 -31.29 9.96 -10.21
C ARG A 183 -30.47 9.90 -11.50
N PHE A 184 -29.84 8.76 -11.77
CA PHE A 184 -29.02 8.51 -12.96
C PHE A 184 -29.81 8.74 -14.25
N ARG A 185 -31.01 8.15 -14.40
CA ARG A 185 -31.85 8.34 -15.60
C ARG A 185 -32.13 9.82 -15.91
N ARG A 186 -32.43 10.62 -14.89
CA ARG A 186 -32.71 12.06 -15.03
C ARG A 186 -31.46 12.89 -15.33
N ALA A 187 -30.33 12.56 -14.70
CA ALA A 187 -29.06 13.24 -14.91
C ALA A 187 -28.44 12.92 -16.29
N VAL A 188 -28.52 11.66 -16.74
CA VAL A 188 -28.01 11.22 -18.05
C VAL A 188 -28.77 11.87 -19.21
N ALA A 189 -30.09 11.99 -19.12
CA ALA A 189 -30.87 12.71 -20.12
C ALA A 189 -30.38 14.17 -20.26
N ARG A 190 -30.33 14.92 -19.15
CA ARG A 190 -29.80 16.29 -19.11
C ARG A 190 -28.36 16.40 -19.62
N LEU A 191 -27.51 15.44 -19.30
CA LEU A 191 -26.12 15.41 -19.77
C LEU A 191 -26.04 15.33 -21.30
N TYR A 192 -26.81 14.44 -21.92
CA TYR A 192 -26.81 14.30 -23.38
C TYR A 192 -27.46 15.50 -24.08
N ASP A 193 -28.57 16.03 -23.54
CA ASP A 193 -29.23 17.22 -24.08
C ASP A 193 -28.29 18.45 -24.04
N ALA A 194 -27.66 18.73 -22.90
CA ALA A 194 -26.72 19.84 -22.73
C ALA A 194 -25.45 19.67 -23.58
N ALA A 195 -24.93 18.44 -23.72
CA ALA A 195 -23.79 18.14 -24.58
C ALA A 195 -24.13 18.35 -26.06
N GLY A 196 -25.33 17.94 -26.50
CA GLY A 196 -25.84 18.17 -27.86
C GLY A 196 -26.02 19.67 -28.16
N ALA A 197 -26.54 20.42 -27.19
CA ALA A 197 -26.67 21.87 -27.25
C ALA A 197 -25.33 22.64 -27.08
N LYS A 198 -24.21 21.95 -26.82
CA LYS A 198 -22.88 22.53 -26.53
C LYS A 198 -22.87 23.48 -25.33
N GLN A 199 -23.78 23.29 -24.37
CA GLN A 199 -23.89 24.08 -23.14
C GLN A 199 -22.89 23.56 -22.10
N TRP A 200 -21.60 23.83 -22.30
CA TRP A 200 -20.52 23.16 -21.56
C TRP A 200 -20.60 23.30 -20.03
N ARG A 201 -21.07 24.43 -19.49
CA ARG A 201 -21.29 24.60 -18.05
C ARG A 201 -22.39 23.68 -17.50
N GLU A 202 -23.47 23.50 -18.24
CA GLU A 202 -24.57 22.62 -17.88
C GLU A 202 -24.19 21.15 -18.09
N THR A 203 -23.40 20.86 -19.13
CA THR A 203 -22.78 19.54 -19.37
C THR A 203 -21.90 19.12 -18.19
N LEU A 204 -21.11 20.04 -17.61
CA LEU A 204 -20.31 19.77 -16.40
C LEU A 204 -21.19 19.44 -15.20
N ALA A 205 -22.20 20.27 -14.90
CA ALA A 205 -23.10 20.07 -13.77
C ALA A 205 -23.88 18.74 -13.89
N ALA A 206 -24.44 18.44 -15.06
CA ALA A 206 -25.13 17.18 -15.31
C ALA A 206 -24.18 15.98 -15.24
N ALA A 207 -22.92 16.10 -15.71
CA ALA A 207 -21.94 15.03 -15.57
C ALA A 207 -21.56 14.76 -14.11
N ASP A 208 -21.45 15.80 -13.27
CA ASP A 208 -21.23 15.65 -11.83
C ASP A 208 -22.40 14.92 -11.15
N GLU A 209 -23.66 15.28 -11.45
CA GLU A 209 -24.84 14.55 -10.97
C GLU A 209 -24.85 13.07 -11.41
N VAL A 210 -24.49 12.78 -12.67
CA VAL A 210 -24.37 11.40 -13.17
C VAL A 210 -23.31 10.63 -12.39
N LEU A 211 -22.16 11.25 -12.10
CA LEU A 211 -21.06 10.61 -11.36
C LEU A 211 -21.35 10.45 -9.86
N VAL A 212 -22.23 11.27 -9.28
CA VAL A 212 -22.77 11.02 -7.93
C VAL A 212 -23.65 9.78 -7.91
N ALA A 213 -24.43 9.53 -8.97
CA ALA A 213 -25.29 8.34 -9.06
C ALA A 213 -24.53 7.08 -9.49
N ALA A 214 -23.57 7.20 -10.40
CA ALA A 214 -22.76 6.12 -10.99
C ALA A 214 -21.28 6.53 -11.12
N PRO A 215 -20.46 6.36 -10.05
CA PRO A 215 -19.09 6.89 -9.98
C PRO A 215 -18.12 6.39 -11.06
N ASP A 216 -18.39 5.26 -11.71
CA ASP A 216 -17.56 4.65 -12.75
C ASP A 216 -18.18 4.69 -14.15
N HIS A 217 -19.22 5.50 -14.34
CA HIS A 217 -19.83 5.72 -15.64
C HIS A 217 -18.87 6.45 -16.60
N ARG A 218 -18.33 5.71 -17.58
CA ARG A 218 -17.24 6.15 -18.47
C ARG A 218 -17.60 7.34 -19.35
N GLU A 219 -18.83 7.38 -19.86
CA GLU A 219 -19.26 8.40 -20.82
C GLU A 219 -19.40 9.78 -20.16
N ALA A 220 -19.92 9.84 -18.93
CA ALA A 220 -19.93 11.08 -18.13
C ALA A 220 -18.51 11.56 -17.79
N LYS A 221 -17.56 10.68 -17.43
CA LYS A 221 -16.15 11.07 -17.22
C LYS A 221 -15.56 11.71 -18.48
N ALA A 222 -15.82 11.13 -19.65
CA ALA A 222 -15.33 11.65 -20.93
C ALA A 222 -16.02 12.98 -21.34
N LEU A 223 -17.34 13.09 -21.21
CA LEU A 223 -18.07 14.32 -21.50
C LEU A 223 -17.69 15.45 -20.55
N ARG A 224 -17.49 15.17 -19.26
CA ARG A 224 -16.97 16.13 -18.27
C ARG A 224 -15.62 16.68 -18.70
N GLY A 225 -14.66 15.82 -19.07
CA GLY A 225 -13.33 16.24 -19.52
C GLY A 225 -13.38 17.14 -20.76
N ARG A 226 -14.22 16.78 -21.74
CA ARG A 226 -14.44 17.59 -22.96
C ARG A 226 -15.10 18.94 -22.65
N ALA A 227 -16.12 18.95 -21.79
CA ALA A 227 -16.82 20.16 -21.38
C ALA A 227 -15.94 21.08 -20.54
N TRP A 228 -15.02 20.54 -19.73
CA TRP A 228 -14.04 21.33 -18.98
C TRP A 228 -13.09 22.08 -19.91
N LEU A 229 -12.46 21.35 -20.86
CA LEU A 229 -11.58 21.95 -21.88
C LEU A 229 -12.28 23.01 -22.74
N ALA A 230 -13.58 22.82 -23.02
CA ALA A 230 -14.36 23.75 -23.83
C ALA A 230 -14.94 24.95 -23.04
N ALA A 231 -15.10 24.83 -21.72
CA ALA A 231 -15.56 25.91 -20.83
C ALA A 231 -14.41 26.78 -20.29
N PHE A 232 -13.19 26.23 -20.26
CA PHE A 232 -11.97 26.90 -19.81
C PHE A 232 -10.87 26.79 -20.89
N PRO A 233 -11.03 27.45 -22.06
CA PRO A 233 -9.95 27.57 -23.03
C PRO A 233 -8.75 28.30 -22.39
N ALA A 234 -7.54 27.89 -22.74
CA ALA A 234 -6.31 28.43 -22.19
C ALA A 234 -5.84 29.67 -22.95
N ASP A 235 -5.95 30.84 -22.31
CA ASP A 235 -5.31 32.11 -22.66
C ASP A 235 -4.65 32.65 -21.37
N GLY A 236 -3.42 33.16 -21.30
CA GLY A 236 -2.35 33.35 -22.29
C GLY A 236 -1.38 34.44 -21.77
N PRO A 237 -0.13 34.63 -22.26
CA PRO A 237 0.60 33.93 -23.33
C PRO A 237 1.90 33.23 -22.84
N GLY A 238 2.40 32.29 -23.63
CA GLY A 238 3.76 31.73 -23.52
C GLY A 238 4.13 31.07 -24.85
N ASP A 239 5.35 31.29 -25.34
CA ASP A 239 5.72 30.98 -26.73
C ASP A 239 5.50 29.51 -27.11
N PRO A 240 5.06 29.23 -28.35
CA PRO A 240 4.98 27.88 -28.88
C PRO A 240 6.36 27.44 -29.36
N ASP A 241 6.99 26.49 -28.65
CA ASP A 241 7.97 25.63 -29.30
C ASP A 241 7.31 24.32 -29.73
N ASP A 242 7.52 24.01 -31.00
CA ASP A 242 6.80 23.05 -31.81
C ASP A 242 7.14 21.60 -31.40
N SER A 243 6.10 20.79 -31.12
CA SER A 243 6.17 19.39 -31.54
C SER A 243 4.80 18.78 -31.82
N SER A 244 4.59 18.44 -33.09
CA SER A 244 3.68 17.39 -33.59
C SER A 244 2.17 17.65 -33.57
N ARG A 245 1.72 18.47 -34.54
CA ARG A 245 0.49 18.11 -35.28
C ARG A 245 0.72 16.77 -35.98
N VAL A 246 -0.21 15.83 -35.82
CA VAL A 246 -0.28 14.62 -36.65
C VAL A 246 -1.24 14.90 -37.82
N GLU A 247 -0.69 15.12 -39.01
CA GLU A 247 -1.45 15.08 -40.26
C GLU A 247 -0.81 14.07 -41.22
N LEU A 248 -1.64 13.22 -41.84
CA LEU A 248 -1.21 12.18 -42.76
C LEU A 248 -1.04 12.74 -44.18
N ALA A 249 -0.03 12.27 -44.91
CA ALA A 249 0.03 12.30 -46.38
C ALA A 249 0.84 11.08 -46.92
N PRO A 250 0.60 10.62 -48.17
CA PRO A 250 0.97 9.26 -48.60
C PRO A 250 2.21 9.14 -49.52
N GLU A 251 2.57 7.87 -49.76
CA GLU A 251 3.46 7.23 -50.75
C GLU A 251 4.11 8.06 -51.89
N ALA A 252 5.43 7.87 -52.10
CA ALA A 252 5.99 7.29 -53.35
C ALA A 252 7.53 7.11 -53.29
N ASP A 253 8.03 6.08 -54.00
CA ASP A 253 9.43 5.60 -54.07
C ASP A 253 10.05 5.91 -55.47
N PRO A 254 11.23 5.38 -55.92
CA PRO A 254 12.62 5.52 -55.47
C PRO A 254 13.56 6.17 -56.54
N LYS A 255 14.84 6.45 -56.16
CA LYS A 255 16.09 6.22 -56.97
C LYS A 255 17.33 6.67 -56.17
N ARG A 256 18.28 5.79 -55.81
CA ARG A 256 19.32 5.07 -56.60
C ARG A 256 20.63 5.88 -56.79
N ASN A 257 21.66 5.59 -55.98
CA ASN A 257 23.04 5.26 -56.41
C ASN A 257 24.03 5.25 -55.22
N ALA A 258 24.56 4.06 -54.91
CA ALA A 258 25.96 3.86 -54.46
C ALA A 258 26.83 3.67 -55.74
N PRO A 259 28.15 3.33 -55.72
CA PRO A 259 29.02 2.96 -54.59
C PRO A 259 30.47 3.52 -54.65
N THR A 260 31.33 3.17 -53.66
CA THR A 260 32.59 2.44 -53.94
C THR A 260 33.31 1.96 -52.66
N LEU A 261 33.87 0.74 -52.74
CA LEU A 261 34.98 0.23 -51.92
C LEU A 261 36.12 -0.17 -52.88
N PRO A 262 37.37 -0.25 -52.40
CA PRO A 262 38.07 -1.54 -52.57
C PRO A 262 38.94 -2.02 -51.37
N TYR A 263 38.98 -3.35 -51.22
CA TYR A 263 39.92 -4.19 -50.44
C TYR A 263 41.25 -4.37 -51.23
N PRO A 264 42.24 -5.27 -50.89
CA PRO A 264 42.45 -6.17 -49.72
C PRO A 264 43.88 -6.09 -49.08
N GLY A 265 44.21 -6.92 -48.05
CA GLY A 265 45.62 -6.98 -47.59
C GLY A 265 46.20 -7.99 -46.56
N SER A 266 45.45 -8.78 -45.79
CA SER A 266 45.94 -9.98 -45.05
C SER A 266 47.05 -9.85 -43.94
N PRO A 267 47.30 -10.89 -43.09
CA PRO A 267 47.41 -10.67 -41.63
C PRO A 267 48.72 -11.10 -40.94
N ALA A 268 48.90 -10.65 -39.69
CA ALA A 268 49.78 -11.27 -38.68
C ALA A 268 49.16 -11.13 -37.27
N ALA A 269 49.45 -12.08 -36.37
CA ALA A 269 48.71 -12.25 -35.11
C ALA A 269 49.52 -11.89 -33.84
N ALA A 270 48.76 -11.67 -32.77
CA ALA A 270 49.13 -11.84 -31.35
C ALA A 270 50.19 -10.91 -30.71
N THR A 271 49.69 -9.85 -30.06
CA THR A 271 49.92 -9.60 -28.62
C THR A 271 48.80 -8.71 -28.09
N SER A 272 47.99 -9.19 -27.15
CA SER A 272 46.96 -8.37 -26.48
C SER A 272 47.58 -7.53 -25.36
N PRO A 273 47.46 -6.19 -25.38
CA PRO A 273 47.73 -5.37 -24.21
C PRO A 273 46.65 -5.62 -23.14
N LEU A 274 47.03 -5.48 -21.86
CA LEU A 274 46.10 -5.48 -20.73
C LEU A 274 45.03 -4.39 -20.93
N PRO A 275 43.75 -4.65 -20.55
CA PRO A 275 42.71 -3.63 -20.66
C PRO A 275 43.05 -2.45 -19.74
N ALA A 276 43.01 -1.25 -20.30
CA ALA A 276 43.09 -0.02 -19.52
C ALA A 276 41.96 0.03 -18.49
N PRO A 277 42.16 0.66 -17.31
CA PRO A 277 41.08 0.85 -16.35
C PRO A 277 39.91 1.58 -17.04
N PRO A 278 38.66 1.19 -16.78
CA PRO A 278 37.51 1.86 -17.39
C PRO A 278 37.53 3.35 -17.03
N PRO A 279 37.13 4.25 -17.96
CA PRO A 279 36.99 5.67 -17.64
C PRO A 279 36.03 5.83 -16.46
N PRO A 280 36.22 6.87 -15.61
CA PRO A 280 35.33 7.10 -14.47
C PRO A 280 33.89 7.15 -14.96
N ALA A 281 33.07 6.23 -14.44
CA ALA A 281 31.70 6.09 -14.88
C ALA A 281 30.95 7.42 -14.72
N ALA A 282 30.17 7.79 -15.74
CA ALA A 282 29.22 8.90 -15.60
C ALA A 282 28.36 8.65 -14.35
N PRO A 283 28.06 9.68 -13.54
CA PRO A 283 27.36 9.49 -12.27
C PRO A 283 26.05 8.75 -12.52
N ALA A 284 25.86 7.64 -11.81
CA ALA A 284 24.67 6.80 -11.97
C ALA A 284 23.41 7.63 -11.68
N PRO A 285 22.35 7.52 -12.50
CA PRO A 285 21.13 8.28 -12.29
C PRO A 285 20.54 7.95 -10.92
N LEU A 286 20.10 8.98 -10.20
CA LEU A 286 19.51 8.83 -8.87
C LEU A 286 18.39 7.79 -8.86
N PRO A 287 18.36 6.85 -7.90
CA PRO A 287 17.29 5.87 -7.81
C PRO A 287 15.97 6.56 -7.49
N LYS A 288 14.84 6.02 -8.00
CA LYS A 288 13.49 6.58 -7.75
C LYS A 288 13.17 6.75 -6.26
N ARG A 289 13.74 5.89 -5.42
CA ARG A 289 13.60 5.86 -3.97
C ARG A 289 14.85 5.32 -3.28
N PHE A 290 15.11 5.75 -2.05
CA PHE A 290 16.19 5.28 -1.19
C PHE A 290 15.72 5.25 0.28
N LEU A 291 16.45 4.53 1.13
CA LEU A 291 16.22 4.50 2.58
C LEU A 291 17.15 5.50 3.27
N LEU A 292 16.61 6.24 4.22
CA LEU A 292 17.35 7.14 5.11
C LEU A 292 17.21 6.62 6.54
N TRP A 293 18.31 6.20 7.14
CA TRP A 293 18.38 5.72 8.52
C TRP A 293 19.06 6.79 9.37
N VAL A 294 18.36 7.39 10.33
CA VAL A 294 18.93 8.39 11.24
C VAL A 294 19.07 7.78 12.63
N ASP A 295 20.30 7.73 13.13
CA ASP A 295 20.62 7.11 14.42
C ASP A 295 19.87 7.81 15.56
N GLY A 296 19.40 7.01 16.53
CA GLY A 296 18.54 7.47 17.63
C GLY A 296 17.16 8.02 17.26
N VAL A 297 16.82 8.16 15.96
CA VAL A 297 15.61 8.88 15.49
C VAL A 297 14.65 7.99 14.70
N GLY A 298 15.14 7.17 13.76
CA GLY A 298 14.29 6.27 12.98
C GLY A 298 14.63 6.16 11.50
N GLY A 299 13.88 5.31 10.80
CA GLY A 299 14.01 5.05 9.37
C GLY A 299 12.97 5.78 8.53
N TYR A 300 13.34 6.19 7.32
CA TYR A 300 12.45 6.85 6.36
C TYR A 300 12.64 6.30 4.95
N LEU A 301 11.53 6.01 4.27
CA LEU A 301 11.54 5.74 2.83
C LEU A 301 11.46 7.07 2.06
N VAL A 302 12.50 7.44 1.34
CA VAL A 302 12.56 8.70 0.58
C VAL A 302 12.24 8.43 -0.89
N CYS A 303 11.18 9.04 -1.40
CA CYS A 303 10.74 8.97 -2.80
C CYS A 303 11.12 10.27 -3.54
N LEU A 304 11.79 10.16 -4.69
CA LEU A 304 12.25 11.30 -5.50
C LEU A 304 11.31 11.69 -6.66
N SER A 305 10.42 10.77 -7.05
CA SER A 305 9.43 10.99 -8.11
C SER A 305 8.42 12.08 -7.73
N SER A 306 7.94 12.85 -8.70
CA SER A 306 6.79 13.76 -8.51
C SER A 306 5.46 13.01 -8.40
N ARG A 307 5.38 11.79 -8.93
CA ARG A 307 4.25 10.86 -8.78
C ARG A 307 4.71 9.67 -7.95
N VAL A 308 4.02 9.39 -6.85
CA VAL A 308 4.36 8.33 -5.90
C VAL A 308 3.14 7.43 -5.72
N THR A 309 3.28 6.16 -6.07
CA THR A 309 2.21 5.17 -6.07
C THR A 309 2.16 4.36 -4.78
N PHE A 310 0.95 4.12 -4.28
CA PHE A 310 0.65 3.37 -3.06
C PHE A 310 -0.17 2.14 -3.41
N GLY A 311 0.15 1.00 -2.79
CA GLY A 311 -0.63 -0.22 -2.99
C GLY A 311 -0.13 -1.40 -2.20
N GLN A 312 -0.72 -2.56 -2.45
CA GLN A 312 -0.48 -3.77 -1.69
C GLN A 312 0.96 -4.27 -1.85
N ALA A 313 1.64 -4.52 -0.73
CA ALA A 313 2.91 -5.24 -0.70
C ALA A 313 2.71 -6.63 -1.33
N THR A 314 3.24 -6.80 -2.55
CA THR A 314 3.07 -8.01 -3.36
C THR A 314 4.37 -8.29 -4.09
N ALA A 315 4.71 -9.57 -4.26
CA ALA A 315 6.02 -9.97 -4.78
C ALA A 315 6.39 -9.37 -6.15
N ASP A 316 5.40 -9.02 -6.98
CA ASP A 316 5.58 -8.41 -8.32
C ASP A 316 4.97 -6.98 -8.43
N GLY A 317 4.69 -6.32 -7.30
CA GLY A 317 3.98 -5.03 -7.27
C GLY A 317 4.83 -3.83 -7.73
N PRO A 318 4.41 -3.06 -8.76
CA PRO A 318 5.20 -1.93 -9.29
C PRO A 318 4.99 -0.61 -8.51
N VAL A 319 4.68 -0.68 -7.21
CA VAL A 319 4.35 0.51 -6.39
C VAL A 319 5.57 1.12 -5.69
N ASP A 320 5.58 2.44 -5.56
CA ASP A 320 6.63 3.21 -4.89
C ASP A 320 6.59 3.04 -3.37
N VAL A 321 5.38 2.91 -2.81
CA VAL A 321 5.09 2.72 -1.37
C VAL A 321 4.21 1.47 -1.19
N PRO A 322 4.81 0.29 -1.02
CA PRO A 322 4.08 -0.96 -0.75
C PRO A 322 3.59 -1.03 0.70
N LEU A 323 2.37 -1.50 0.92
CA LEU A 323 1.69 -1.48 2.22
C LEU A 323 1.24 -2.90 2.60
N PHE A 324 1.54 -3.34 3.82
CA PHE A 324 0.87 -4.49 4.43
C PHE A 324 -0.49 -4.06 4.97
N ALA A 325 -1.44 -3.86 4.05
CA ALA A 325 -2.80 -3.44 4.32
C ALA A 325 -3.79 -4.06 3.34
N ASP A 326 -5.07 -4.04 3.69
CA ASP A 326 -6.16 -4.33 2.75
C ASP A 326 -6.39 -3.12 1.82
N VAL A 327 -5.48 -3.02 0.85
CA VAL A 327 -5.45 -2.02 -0.22
C VAL A 327 -5.26 -2.73 -1.55
N SER A 328 -5.54 -2.03 -2.65
CA SER A 328 -5.36 -2.59 -4.00
C SER A 328 -3.88 -2.66 -4.40
N ARG A 329 -3.52 -3.57 -5.31
CA ARG A 329 -2.14 -3.68 -5.87
C ARG A 329 -1.56 -2.34 -6.30
N LEU A 330 -2.37 -1.54 -7.00
CA LEU A 330 -2.22 -0.10 -7.16
C LEU A 330 -3.51 0.50 -6.60
N HIS A 331 -3.42 1.27 -5.52
CA HIS A 331 -4.57 1.79 -4.80
C HIS A 331 -4.72 3.30 -4.99
N ALA A 332 -3.66 4.05 -4.71
CA ALA A 332 -3.63 5.50 -4.87
C ALA A 332 -2.33 5.95 -5.52
N GLU A 333 -2.37 7.12 -6.13
CA GLU A 333 -1.20 7.87 -6.57
C GLU A 333 -1.22 9.24 -5.88
N LEU A 334 -0.07 9.68 -5.38
CA LEU A 334 0.11 11.03 -4.89
C LEU A 334 0.99 11.78 -5.90
N ALA A 335 0.40 12.78 -6.56
CA ALA A 335 1.09 13.65 -7.50
C ALA A 335 1.43 14.98 -6.81
N ARG A 336 2.69 15.40 -6.89
CA ARG A 336 3.14 16.76 -6.61
C ARG A 336 3.14 17.55 -7.92
N ASP A 337 2.39 18.64 -7.93
CA ASP A 337 2.40 19.65 -8.99
C ASP A 337 2.95 20.98 -8.45
N GLY A 338 2.73 22.07 -9.19
CA GLY A 338 3.17 23.42 -8.77
C GLY A 338 2.26 24.09 -7.73
N GLU A 339 1.06 23.56 -7.50
CA GLU A 339 0.04 24.14 -6.62
C GLU A 339 -0.05 23.38 -5.28
N GLY A 340 0.32 22.10 -5.26
CA GLY A 340 0.48 21.32 -4.05
C GLY A 340 0.66 19.83 -4.27
N TYR A 341 -0.08 19.05 -3.47
CA TYR A 341 -0.10 17.59 -3.52
C TYR A 341 -1.52 17.10 -3.73
N VAL A 342 -1.76 16.36 -4.81
CA VAL A 342 -3.06 15.76 -5.13
C VAL A 342 -2.96 14.25 -4.90
N VAL A 343 -3.84 13.72 -4.05
CA VAL A 343 -4.08 12.28 -3.96
C VAL A 343 -5.17 11.88 -4.95
N GLU A 344 -4.90 10.86 -5.76
CA GLU A 344 -5.83 10.25 -6.69
C GLU A 344 -5.98 8.76 -6.38
N SER A 345 -7.19 8.22 -6.48
CA SER A 345 -7.45 6.79 -6.31
C SER A 345 -8.65 6.36 -7.15
N GLY A 346 -8.44 5.35 -8.00
CA GLY A 346 -9.50 4.72 -8.76
C GLY A 346 -10.55 4.01 -7.89
N LYS A 347 -10.22 3.67 -6.63
CA LYS A 347 -11.18 3.09 -5.65
C LYS A 347 -11.68 4.11 -4.62
N GLY A 348 -11.22 5.35 -4.70
CA GLY A 348 -11.34 6.37 -3.67
C GLY A 348 -10.36 6.18 -2.51
N VAL A 349 -10.18 7.27 -1.76
CA VAL A 349 -9.55 7.37 -0.45
C VAL A 349 -10.49 8.14 0.47
N LEU A 350 -10.28 8.11 1.79
CA LEU A 350 -10.96 9.02 2.71
C LEU A 350 -9.97 10.13 3.12
N VAL A 351 -10.22 11.38 2.77
CA VAL A 351 -9.46 12.53 3.27
C VAL A 351 -10.26 13.16 4.40
N ASN A 352 -9.71 13.17 5.61
CA ASN A 352 -10.40 13.59 6.85
C ASN A 352 -11.77 12.90 7.04
N GLY A 353 -11.87 11.63 6.65
CA GLY A 353 -13.10 10.84 6.70
C GLY A 353 -14.08 11.06 5.53
N GLN A 354 -13.83 12.02 4.64
CA GLN A 354 -14.65 12.27 3.46
C GLN A 354 -14.12 11.49 2.26
N ARG A 355 -14.99 10.70 1.60
CA ARG A 355 -14.57 9.88 0.46
C ARG A 355 -14.33 10.75 -0.78
N SER A 356 -13.14 10.62 -1.36
CA SER A 356 -12.76 11.30 -2.59
C SER A 356 -11.94 10.39 -3.49
N THR A 357 -12.10 10.52 -4.80
CA THR A 357 -11.25 9.89 -5.83
C THR A 357 -10.11 10.79 -6.29
N ARG A 358 -10.19 12.11 -6.02
CA ARG A 358 -9.16 13.12 -6.27
C ARG A 358 -9.27 14.26 -5.27
N SER A 359 -8.23 14.53 -4.49
CA SER A 359 -8.24 15.58 -3.47
C SER A 359 -6.88 16.27 -3.37
N LEU A 360 -6.89 17.60 -3.34
CA LEU A 360 -5.73 18.42 -2.99
C LEU A 360 -5.54 18.35 -1.46
N LEU A 361 -4.36 17.96 -1.00
CA LEU A 361 -4.05 17.78 0.42
C LEU A 361 -3.52 19.06 1.06
N ALA A 362 -4.09 19.40 2.21
CA ALA A 362 -3.57 20.39 3.14
C ALA A 362 -2.70 19.72 4.23
N ALA A 363 -1.75 20.49 4.78
CA ALA A 363 -0.92 20.00 5.88
C ALA A 363 -1.79 19.69 7.12
N GLY A 364 -1.62 18.49 7.67
CA GLY A 364 -2.45 17.93 8.75
C GLY A 364 -3.53 16.95 8.27
N ASP A 365 -3.78 16.83 6.96
CA ASP A 365 -4.81 15.94 6.43
C ASP A 365 -4.53 14.47 6.73
N ARG A 366 -5.57 13.78 7.22
CA ARG A 366 -5.58 12.34 7.45
C ARG A 366 -6.14 11.64 6.22
N VAL A 367 -5.28 10.98 5.46
CA VAL A 367 -5.68 10.17 4.29
C VAL A 367 -5.80 8.71 4.70
N THR A 368 -6.93 8.08 4.38
CA THR A 368 -7.16 6.64 4.53
C THR A 368 -7.18 5.97 3.17
N LEU A 369 -6.30 5.00 2.98
CA LEU A 369 -6.24 4.06 1.88
C LEU A 369 -6.94 2.76 2.29
N GLY A 370 -7.81 2.23 1.43
CA GLY A 370 -8.65 1.07 1.73
C GLY A 370 -9.58 1.34 2.93
N ALA A 371 -9.81 0.31 3.74
CA ALA A 371 -10.67 0.41 4.93
C ALA A 371 -9.93 0.98 6.17
N THR A 372 -8.62 0.77 6.28
CA THR A 372 -7.91 0.91 7.56
C THR A 372 -6.53 1.58 7.49
N CYS A 373 -5.89 1.69 6.32
CA CYS A 373 -4.51 2.19 6.24
C CYS A 373 -4.50 3.72 6.20
N GLN A 374 -4.10 4.36 7.30
CA GLN A 374 -4.08 5.81 7.45
C GLN A 374 -2.67 6.38 7.51
N PHE A 375 -2.47 7.50 6.83
CA PHE A 375 -1.34 8.39 7.05
C PHE A 375 -1.78 9.83 7.33
N LEU A 376 -0.98 10.56 8.10
CA LEU A 376 -1.05 12.03 8.18
C LEU A 376 -0.11 12.63 7.14
N PHE A 377 -0.61 13.59 6.38
CA PHE A 377 0.16 14.38 5.43
C PHE A 377 0.73 15.63 6.11
N HIS A 378 2.04 15.65 6.32
CA HIS A 378 2.76 16.76 6.93
C HIS A 378 3.55 17.54 5.88
N ARG A 379 3.50 18.87 5.93
CA ARG A 379 4.41 19.76 5.17
C ARG A 379 5.13 20.72 6.12
N PRO A 380 6.19 20.26 6.84
CA PRO A 380 6.83 21.01 7.93
C PRO A 380 7.44 22.35 7.50
N VAL A 381 7.91 22.44 6.25
CA VAL A 381 8.38 23.69 5.63
C VAL A 381 7.34 24.11 4.58
N PRO A 382 6.48 25.13 4.83
CA PRO A 382 5.36 25.45 3.94
C PRO A 382 5.74 25.85 2.52
N VAL A 383 6.94 26.42 2.34
CA VAL A 383 7.52 26.82 1.04
C VAL A 383 8.30 25.69 0.35
N SER A 384 8.54 24.57 1.04
CA SER A 384 9.17 23.41 0.43
C SER A 384 8.15 22.58 -0.32
N GLY A 385 8.53 22.08 -1.49
CA GLY A 385 7.79 21.05 -2.18
C GLY A 385 7.95 19.66 -1.53
N THR A 386 8.70 19.51 -0.44
CA THR A 386 8.86 18.24 0.27
C THR A 386 7.78 18.07 1.33
N ALA A 387 7.20 16.87 1.39
CA ALA A 387 6.24 16.47 2.41
C ALA A 387 6.66 15.17 3.11
N ARG A 388 6.16 14.96 4.34
CA ARG A 388 6.33 13.74 5.13
C ARG A 388 4.98 13.07 5.31
N LEU A 389 4.93 11.76 5.13
CA LEU A 389 3.78 10.93 5.48
C LEU A 389 4.11 10.13 6.74
N GLU A 390 3.26 10.27 7.75
CA GLU A 390 3.35 9.51 9.00
C GLU A 390 2.26 8.44 9.02
N LEU A 391 2.63 7.16 9.09
CA LEU A 391 1.68 6.06 9.15
C LEU A 391 1.08 5.96 10.57
N THR A 392 -0.21 6.29 10.71
CA THR A 392 -0.89 6.36 12.03
C THR A 392 -1.83 5.20 12.32
N SER A 393 -2.02 4.31 11.35
CA SER A 393 -2.95 3.17 11.44
C SER A 393 -2.33 1.87 11.98
N GLY A 394 -1.08 1.90 12.45
CA GLY A 394 -0.35 0.70 12.88
C GLY A 394 0.04 -0.29 11.76
N HIS A 395 -0.31 -0.01 10.51
CA HIS A 395 0.11 -0.78 9.35
C HIS A 395 1.58 -0.47 9.04
N ARG A 396 2.35 -1.48 8.62
CA ARG A 396 3.78 -1.34 8.32
C ARG A 396 4.08 -1.42 6.83
N LEU A 397 5.15 -0.73 6.45
CA LEU A 397 5.87 -0.95 5.19
C LEU A 397 6.67 -2.27 5.27
N PRO A 398 7.01 -2.91 4.14
CA PRO A 398 7.86 -4.11 4.10
C PRO A 398 9.24 -3.93 4.76
N VAL A 399 9.80 -2.72 4.66
CA VAL A 399 10.93 -2.30 5.49
C VAL A 399 10.40 -1.56 6.70
N ALA A 400 10.97 -1.81 7.87
CA ALA A 400 10.62 -1.18 9.13
C ALA A 400 11.11 0.28 9.20
N VAL A 401 10.48 1.15 8.43
CA VAL A 401 10.61 2.62 8.50
C VAL A 401 9.42 3.23 9.25
N ASP A 402 9.66 4.38 9.87
CA ASP A 402 8.71 5.14 10.69
C ASP A 402 7.88 6.14 9.85
N GLY A 403 8.30 6.42 8.61
CA GLY A 403 7.55 7.26 7.69
C GLY A 403 8.07 7.24 6.25
N VAL A 404 7.37 7.99 5.39
CA VAL A 404 7.74 8.21 3.97
C VAL A 404 8.02 9.69 3.76
N ILE A 405 9.07 10.03 3.03
CA ILE A 405 9.42 11.41 2.66
C ILE A 405 9.31 11.56 1.15
N LEU A 406 8.53 12.54 0.72
CA LEU A 406 8.22 12.85 -0.66
C LEU A 406 9.13 13.98 -1.13
N MET A 407 10.41 13.70 -1.37
CA MET A 407 11.43 14.72 -1.60
C MET A 407 11.16 15.52 -2.89
N ALA A 408 11.10 16.85 -2.77
CA ALA A 408 11.16 17.76 -3.91
C ALA A 408 12.62 18.02 -4.26
N ASN A 409 13.21 19.08 -3.72
CA ASN A 409 14.61 19.45 -3.92
C ASN A 409 15.46 19.12 -2.68
N GLU A 410 14.88 19.17 -1.49
CA GLU A 410 15.61 19.04 -0.22
C GLU A 410 14.84 18.26 0.87
N VAL A 411 15.57 17.64 1.80
CA VAL A 411 15.08 17.10 3.07
C VAL A 411 15.88 17.75 4.18
N MET A 412 15.20 18.26 5.21
CA MET A 412 15.84 18.95 6.34
C MET A 412 15.71 18.11 7.61
N MET A 413 16.85 17.76 8.20
CA MET A 413 16.99 17.21 9.56
C MET A 413 17.31 18.37 10.50
N GLY A 414 16.65 18.45 11.67
CA GLY A 414 16.90 19.55 12.61
C GLY A 414 16.12 19.45 13.92
N PRO A 415 16.41 20.31 14.90
CA PRO A 415 15.87 20.19 16.26
C PRO A 415 14.40 20.59 16.41
N GLY A 416 13.88 21.41 15.49
CA GLY A 416 12.52 21.98 15.59
C GLY A 416 11.46 21.24 14.75
N PRO A 417 10.17 21.44 15.05
CA PRO A 417 9.05 20.81 14.32
C PRO A 417 8.90 21.29 12.87
N GLY A 418 9.65 22.33 12.46
CA GLY A 418 9.76 22.73 11.05
C GLY A 418 10.72 21.85 10.22
N ALA A 419 11.40 20.87 10.83
CA ALA A 419 12.21 19.89 10.11
C ALA A 419 11.35 18.76 9.54
N HIS A 420 11.79 18.17 8.42
CA HIS A 420 11.16 16.99 7.84
C HIS A 420 11.43 15.74 8.71
N VAL A 421 12.63 15.67 9.26
CA VAL A 421 13.05 14.69 10.26
C VAL A 421 13.52 15.46 11.49
N VAL A 422 12.87 15.24 12.62
CA VAL A 422 13.21 15.94 13.87
C VAL A 422 14.34 15.19 14.57
N VAL A 423 15.44 15.89 14.83
CA VAL A 423 16.63 15.38 15.53
C VAL A 423 16.95 16.39 16.64
N PRO A 424 16.43 16.19 17.87
CA PRO A 424 16.37 17.23 18.90
C PRO A 424 17.73 17.85 19.26
N ASP A 425 18.79 17.07 19.25
CA ASP A 425 20.13 17.48 19.70
C ASP A 425 21.00 18.11 18.59
N LEU A 426 20.44 18.34 17.39
CA LEU A 426 21.19 19.00 16.30
C LEU A 426 21.43 20.49 16.56
N PRO A 427 22.69 20.99 16.57
CA PRO A 427 22.99 22.40 16.76
C PRO A 427 22.62 23.28 15.56
N ALA A 428 22.55 22.70 14.36
CA ALA A 428 22.12 23.34 13.13
C ALA A 428 21.42 22.34 12.20
N PRO A 429 20.47 22.77 11.34
CA PRO A 429 19.78 21.84 10.44
C PRO A 429 20.70 21.26 9.37
N VAL A 430 20.77 19.93 9.29
CA VAL A 430 21.46 19.20 8.22
C VAL A 430 20.48 19.05 7.04
N VAL A 431 20.94 19.33 5.82
CA VAL A 431 20.09 19.35 4.63
C VAL A 431 20.61 18.36 3.60
N LEU A 432 19.80 17.37 3.24
CA LEU A 432 19.99 16.58 2.01
C LEU A 432 19.36 17.36 0.86
N TYR A 433 20.03 17.44 -0.28
CA TYR A 433 19.53 18.18 -1.44
C TYR A 433 19.85 17.47 -2.76
N ARG A 434 19.00 17.67 -3.77
CA ARG A 434 19.24 17.19 -5.13
C ARG A 434 20.09 18.19 -5.89
N SER A 435 21.03 17.67 -6.66
CA SER A 435 21.90 18.41 -7.57
C SER A 435 21.86 17.78 -8.96
N ARG A 436 22.53 18.39 -9.93
CA ARG A 436 22.70 17.80 -11.27
C ARG A 436 23.55 16.51 -11.22
N ASP A 437 24.44 16.42 -10.24
CA ASP A 437 25.43 15.35 -10.10
C ASP A 437 24.97 14.22 -9.16
N GLY A 438 23.75 14.32 -8.62
CA GLY A 438 23.18 13.33 -7.69
C GLY A 438 22.65 13.96 -6.39
N LEU A 439 22.68 13.18 -5.31
CA LEU A 439 22.32 13.65 -3.98
C LEU A 439 23.51 14.38 -3.36
N GLY A 440 23.25 15.42 -2.57
CA GLY A 440 24.24 16.13 -1.78
C GLY A 440 23.78 16.26 -0.33
N VAL A 441 24.74 16.49 0.56
CA VAL A 441 24.52 16.78 1.98
C VAL A 441 25.16 18.12 2.33
N ARG A 442 24.48 18.91 3.17
CA ARG A 442 25.00 20.13 3.78
C ARG A 442 24.89 20.05 5.30
N VAL A 443 26.01 20.19 6.00
CA VAL A 443 26.14 20.27 7.47
C VAL A 443 26.68 21.67 7.79
N PRO A 444 25.81 22.65 8.11
CA PRO A 444 26.23 24.05 8.21
C PRO A 444 27.25 24.27 9.32
N GLY A 445 28.41 24.83 8.98
CA GLY A 445 29.46 25.19 9.96
C GLY A 445 30.15 24.01 10.66
N GLY A 446 29.86 22.76 10.27
CA GLY A 446 30.44 21.56 10.86
C GLY A 446 31.40 20.84 9.93
N ALA A 447 32.42 20.22 10.50
CA ALA A 447 33.14 19.12 9.87
C ALA A 447 32.29 17.85 9.99
N PHE A 448 32.29 17.02 8.95
CA PHE A 448 31.60 15.73 8.93
C PHE A 448 32.39 14.74 8.08
N ARG A 449 31.97 13.49 8.06
CA ARG A 449 32.62 12.41 7.30
C ARG A 449 31.57 11.69 6.47
N ILE A 450 31.92 11.36 5.22
CA ILE A 450 31.16 10.43 4.39
C ILE A 450 32.05 9.21 4.17
N ASP A 451 31.62 8.03 4.62
CA ASP A 451 32.39 6.78 4.54
C ASP A 451 33.86 6.98 5.00
N ASP A 452 33.99 7.50 6.22
CA ASP A 452 35.23 7.96 6.89
C ASP A 452 36.00 9.12 6.24
N ARG A 453 35.62 9.60 5.05
CA ARG A 453 36.31 10.71 4.35
C ARG A 453 35.85 12.07 4.87
N PRO A 454 36.75 12.97 5.31
CA PRO A 454 36.38 14.27 5.85
C PRO A 454 35.80 15.19 4.77
N CYS A 455 34.73 15.91 5.14
CA CYS A 455 33.99 16.87 4.33
C CYS A 455 33.61 18.08 5.21
N ASN A 456 33.49 19.26 4.59
CA ASN A 456 33.21 20.52 5.30
C ASN A 456 32.08 21.28 4.59
N ASP A 457 31.11 21.79 5.36
CA ASP A 457 29.89 22.49 4.91
C ASP A 457 28.99 21.71 3.95
N ARG A 458 29.48 21.30 2.77
CA ARG A 458 28.72 20.54 1.76
C ARG A 458 29.57 19.50 1.03
N ALA A 459 28.95 18.39 0.66
CA ALA A 459 29.57 17.36 -0.18
C ALA A 459 28.54 16.64 -1.05
N ALA A 460 29.00 16.02 -2.14
CA ALA A 460 28.21 15.03 -2.87
C ALA A 460 28.04 13.78 -1.98
N LEU A 461 26.83 13.22 -1.97
CA LEU A 461 26.45 12.06 -1.16
C LEU A 461 26.15 10.88 -2.11
N PRO A 462 27.08 9.92 -2.25
CA PRO A 462 26.82 8.68 -2.97
C PRO A 462 25.74 7.83 -2.27
N LEU A 463 25.28 6.78 -2.95
CA LEU A 463 24.44 5.74 -2.35
C LEU A 463 25.01 4.36 -2.71
N PRO A 464 25.16 3.43 -1.74
CA PRO A 464 25.03 3.65 -0.30
C PRO A 464 26.20 4.47 0.28
N SER A 465 25.93 5.25 1.33
CA SER A 465 26.95 5.96 2.13
C SER A 465 26.47 6.22 3.55
N VAL A 466 27.40 6.27 4.51
CA VAL A 466 27.17 6.70 5.89
C VAL A 466 27.77 8.09 6.11
N VAL A 467 26.98 8.98 6.70
CA VAL A 467 27.38 10.33 7.10
C VAL A 467 27.48 10.39 8.62
N THR A 468 28.65 10.77 9.13
CA THR A 468 28.93 10.91 10.56
C THR A 468 29.39 12.33 10.87
N SER A 469 28.84 12.92 11.92
CA SER A 469 29.25 14.19 12.50
C SER A 469 29.15 14.11 14.02
N ASP A 470 29.72 15.09 14.74
CA ASP A 470 29.72 15.10 16.21
C ASP A 470 28.30 15.14 16.83
N ALA A 471 27.28 15.55 16.07
CA ALA A 471 25.90 15.71 16.53
C ALA A 471 24.87 14.77 15.88
N VAL A 472 25.19 14.11 14.76
CA VAL A 472 24.31 13.12 14.11
C VAL A 472 25.09 12.13 13.26
N THR A 473 24.63 10.88 13.26
CA THR A 473 25.01 9.86 12.28
C THR A 473 23.77 9.41 11.52
N PHE A 474 23.87 9.29 10.19
CA PHE A 474 22.80 8.74 9.36
C PHE A 474 23.37 8.01 8.14
N ALA A 475 22.64 7.00 7.65
CA ALA A 475 22.98 6.25 6.45
C ALA A 475 21.95 6.50 5.34
N VAL A 476 22.41 6.55 4.10
CA VAL A 476 21.55 6.48 2.90
C VAL A 476 21.83 5.21 2.13
N GLU A 477 20.79 4.47 1.80
CA GLU A 477 20.90 3.16 1.14
C GLU A 477 19.96 3.08 -0.07
N PRO A 478 20.42 2.60 -1.25
CA PRO A 478 19.51 2.35 -2.36
C PRO A 478 18.54 1.22 -1.98
N VAL A 479 17.28 1.32 -2.41
CA VAL A 479 16.32 0.21 -2.25
C VAL A 479 16.73 -0.95 -3.17
N THR A 480 17.45 -1.93 -2.61
CA THR A 480 17.88 -3.12 -3.34
C THR A 480 16.81 -4.21 -3.32
N GLY A 481 16.21 -4.50 -4.48
CA GLY A 481 15.28 -5.61 -4.65
C GLY A 481 13.79 -5.24 -4.52
N ARG A 482 12.96 -6.28 -4.46
CA ARG A 482 11.50 -6.19 -4.32
C ARG A 482 11.16 -5.85 -2.85
N LEU A 483 10.42 -4.76 -2.64
CA LEU A 483 9.81 -4.39 -1.35
C LEU A 483 8.43 -5.05 -1.22
#